data_AF-A0A9P0NX66-F1
#
_entry.id   AF-A0A9P0NX66-F1
#
_cell.length_a   1.000
_cell.length_b   1.000
_cell.length_c   1.000
_cell.angle_alpha   90.00
_cell.angle_beta   90.00
_cell.angle_gamma   90.00
#
_symmetry.space_group_name_H-M   'P 1'
#
loop_
_entity.id
_entity.type
_entity.pdbx_description
1 polymer ?
#
loop_
_entity_poly.entity_id
_entity_poly.type
_entity_poly.pdbx_seq_one_letter_code
_entity_poly.pdbx_strand_id
1 'polypeptide(L)'
;MGGGRVIALLLVLPVFVYCDTAGFMKSAKISTRIVQTRYGRLQGLIVPMDTHRYLKPIEVFLGVPYATPPVSSNRFSPTRTPSPWEGVRVSDKPGPVCPQRLPDITNETAALERMPKGRLEYLKRLLPLLRNQSEDCLYLNIYAPAQGQYKSFNQ
;
A
#
# COMPACT_ATOMS: atom_id res chain seq x y z
N MET A 1 67.19 10.48 14.11
CA MET A 1 66.02 9.94 14.83
C MET A 1 64.83 10.86 14.57
N GLY A 2 63.94 10.50 13.65
CA GLY A 2 62.74 11.27 13.34
C GLY A 2 61.60 10.29 13.02
N GLY A 3 60.83 9.94 14.04
CA GLY A 3 59.73 8.98 13.95
C GLY A 3 58.53 9.58 13.22
N GLY A 4 58.16 9.00 12.08
CA GLY A 4 56.93 9.31 11.36
C GLY A 4 55.73 8.70 12.09
N ARG A 5 54.81 9.57 12.55
CA ARG A 5 53.53 9.17 13.13
C ARG A 5 52.59 8.70 12.02
N VAL A 6 52.14 7.44 12.07
CA VAL A 6 51.09 6.90 11.21
C VAL A 6 49.73 7.36 11.77
N ILE A 7 49.01 8.21 11.04
CA ILE A 7 47.65 8.63 11.39
C ILE A 7 46.68 7.60 10.81
N ALA A 8 46.08 6.78 11.68
CA ALA A 8 45.02 5.85 11.30
C ALA A 8 43.71 6.63 11.09
N LEU A 9 43.23 6.70 9.85
CA LEU A 9 41.95 7.29 9.50
C LEU A 9 40.82 6.29 9.82
N LEU A 10 40.11 6.49 10.93
CA LEU A 10 38.91 5.72 11.27
C LEU A 10 37.73 6.23 10.43
N LEU A 11 37.37 5.48 9.38
CA LEU A 11 36.16 5.71 8.59
C LEU A 11 34.93 5.30 9.42
N VAL A 12 34.26 6.28 10.04
CA VAL A 12 32.94 6.08 10.64
C VAL A 12 31.91 6.09 9.51
N LEU A 13 31.50 4.91 9.05
CA LEU A 13 30.38 4.79 8.11
C LEU A 13 29.09 5.20 8.83
N PRO A 14 28.32 6.17 8.30
CA PRO A 14 27.07 6.57 8.92
C PRO A 14 26.09 5.39 8.82
N VAL A 15 25.69 4.85 9.96
CA VAL A 15 24.56 3.93 10.04
C VAL A 15 23.32 4.74 9.69
N PHE A 16 22.93 4.70 8.42
CA PHE A 16 21.63 5.19 7.98
C PHE A 16 20.56 4.32 8.63
N VAL A 17 20.04 4.78 9.78
CA VAL A 17 18.83 4.22 10.37
C VAL A 17 17.67 4.62 9.47
N TYR A 18 17.37 3.77 8.49
CA TYR A 18 16.15 3.86 7.71
C TYR A 18 14.96 3.56 8.65
N CYS A 19 14.29 4.62 9.10
CA CYS A 19 13.00 4.50 9.74
C CYS A 19 11.96 4.16 8.66
N ASP A 20 11.81 2.87 8.38
CA ASP A 20 10.81 2.36 7.44
C ASP A 20 9.40 2.52 8.03
N THR A 21 8.69 3.57 7.62
CA THR A 21 7.30 3.82 8.00
C THR A 21 6.27 3.00 7.18
N ALA A 22 6.59 1.76 6.81
CA ALA A 22 5.69 0.88 6.05
C ALA A 22 5.20 -0.30 6.92
N GLY A 23 4.53 0.01 8.02
CA GLY A 23 4.26 -0.91 9.14
C GLY A 23 3.09 -1.91 9.00
N PHE A 24 2.67 -2.32 7.79
CA PHE A 24 1.62 -3.34 7.66
C PHE A 24 1.92 -4.45 6.64
N MET A 25 2.66 -4.14 5.57
CA MET A 25 2.90 -5.08 4.47
C MET A 25 4.30 -5.70 4.44
N LYS A 26 5.19 -5.34 5.37
CA LYS A 26 6.59 -5.82 5.40
C LYS A 26 6.75 -7.35 5.47
N SER A 27 5.75 -8.05 6.01
CA SER A 27 5.74 -9.51 6.13
C SER A 27 4.64 -10.17 5.27
N ALA A 28 4.01 -9.41 4.37
CA ALA A 28 2.99 -9.96 3.49
C ALA A 28 3.63 -10.96 2.51
N LYS A 29 3.03 -12.14 2.37
CA LYS A 29 3.48 -13.20 1.45
C LYS A 29 2.44 -13.44 0.38
N ILE A 30 2.85 -13.79 -0.83
CA ILE A 30 1.93 -14.20 -1.89
C ILE A 30 1.14 -15.43 -1.41
N SER A 31 -0.19 -15.35 -1.49
CA SER A 31 -1.06 -16.47 -1.15
C SER A 31 -0.91 -17.58 -2.18
N THR A 32 -0.82 -18.83 -1.72
CA THR A 32 -0.85 -20.00 -2.61
C THR A 32 -2.26 -20.28 -3.12
N ARG A 33 -3.28 -19.73 -2.46
CA ARG A 33 -4.68 -19.89 -2.83
C ARG A 33 -5.02 -18.97 -4.01
N ILE A 34 -5.54 -19.57 -5.07
CA ILE A 34 -6.10 -18.86 -6.22
C ILE A 34 -7.63 -18.87 -6.09
N VAL A 35 -8.24 -17.70 -6.17
CA VAL A 35 -9.70 -17.52 -6.07
C VAL A 35 -10.27 -17.29 -7.46
N GLN A 36 -11.19 -18.15 -7.88
CA GLN A 36 -11.96 -17.96 -9.12
C GLN A 36 -13.09 -16.94 -8.88
N THR A 37 -13.13 -15.89 -9.68
CA THR A 37 -14.25 -14.93 -9.72
C THR A 37 -15.05 -15.11 -11.01
N ARG A 38 -16.12 -14.32 -11.16
CA ARG A 38 -16.90 -14.26 -12.41
C ARG A 38 -16.10 -13.71 -13.60
N TYR A 39 -15.04 -12.95 -13.34
CA TYR A 39 -14.27 -12.23 -14.36
C TYR A 39 -12.86 -12.81 -14.57
N GLY A 40 -12.39 -13.69 -13.68
CA GLY A 40 -11.08 -14.32 -13.82
C GLY A 40 -10.51 -14.79 -12.48
N ARG A 41 -9.30 -15.35 -12.52
CA ARG A 41 -8.60 -15.86 -11.33
C ARG A 41 -7.81 -14.75 -10.65
N LEU A 42 -7.88 -14.72 -9.32
CA LEU A 42 -7.16 -13.78 -8.47
C LEU A 42 -6.21 -14.51 -7.52
N GLN A 43 -5.07 -13.89 -7.27
CA GLN A 43 -4.11 -14.30 -6.24
C GLN A 43 -3.81 -13.11 -5.33
N GLY A 44 -4.05 -13.29 -4.02
CA GLY A 44 -3.87 -12.25 -3.02
C GLY A 44 -2.57 -12.38 -2.22
N LEU A 45 -2.54 -11.72 -1.09
CA LEU A 45 -1.47 -11.75 -0.10
C LEU A 45 -1.99 -12.29 1.23
N ILE A 46 -1.18 -13.08 1.93
CA ILE A 46 -1.37 -13.38 3.35
C ILE A 46 -0.59 -12.35 4.15
N VAL A 47 -1.31 -11.56 4.94
CA VAL A 47 -0.71 -10.61 5.88
C VAL A 47 -0.76 -11.24 7.27
N PRO A 48 0.40 -11.54 7.88
CA PRO A 48 0.44 -12.06 9.23
C PRO A 48 0.10 -10.95 10.22
N MET A 49 -0.60 -11.31 11.30
CA MET A 49 -0.99 -10.40 12.37
C MET A 49 -0.10 -10.58 13.61
N ASP A 50 1.20 -10.79 13.40
CA ASP A 50 2.16 -11.20 14.46
C ASP A 50 2.25 -10.20 15.62
N THR A 51 2.01 -8.91 15.35
CA THR A 51 1.95 -7.85 16.37
C THR A 51 0.73 -7.97 17.28
N HIS A 52 -0.28 -8.74 16.89
CA HIS A 52 -1.54 -8.94 17.58
C HIS A 52 -1.77 -10.44 17.81
N ARG A 53 -1.22 -10.97 18.91
CA ARG A 53 -1.15 -12.42 19.22
C ARG A 53 -2.48 -13.20 19.16
N TYR A 54 -3.61 -12.52 19.24
CA TYR A 54 -4.95 -13.15 19.21
C TYR A 54 -5.64 -13.07 17.85
N LEU A 55 -5.06 -12.36 16.89
CA LEU A 55 -5.64 -12.20 15.56
C LEU A 55 -5.07 -13.25 14.61
N LYS A 56 -5.95 -13.88 13.84
CA LYS A 56 -5.55 -14.76 12.75
C LYS A 56 -4.95 -13.93 11.61
N PRO A 57 -4.05 -14.51 10.79
CA PRO A 57 -3.64 -13.89 9.55
C PRO A 57 -4.86 -13.54 8.69
N ILE A 58 -4.72 -12.52 7.85
CA ILE A 58 -5.73 -12.12 6.88
C ILE A 58 -5.24 -12.39 5.47
N GLU A 59 -6.16 -12.75 4.60
CA GLU A 59 -5.95 -12.79 3.16
C GLU A 59 -6.48 -11.48 2.54
N VAL A 60 -5.63 -10.83 1.76
CA VAL A 60 -5.85 -9.50 1.21
C VAL A 60 -5.75 -9.55 -0.30
N PHE A 61 -6.74 -8.97 -0.98
CA PHE A 61 -6.73 -8.77 -2.44
C PHE A 61 -6.82 -7.28 -2.71
N LEU A 62 -5.76 -6.70 -3.23
CA LEU A 62 -5.67 -5.27 -3.53
C LEU A 62 -5.87 -5.01 -5.02
N GLY A 63 -6.46 -3.86 -5.36
CA GLY A 63 -6.56 -3.41 -6.75
C GLY A 63 -7.36 -4.36 -7.65
N VAL A 64 -8.44 -4.94 -7.12
CA VAL A 64 -9.34 -5.83 -7.87
C VAL A 64 -10.30 -4.97 -8.70
N PRO A 65 -10.30 -5.07 -10.04
CA PRO A 65 -11.22 -4.29 -10.88
C PRO A 65 -12.65 -4.79 -10.67
N TYR A 66 -13.59 -3.87 -10.43
CA TYR A 66 -15.00 -4.21 -10.26
C TYR A 66 -15.91 -3.60 -11.33
N ALA A 67 -15.38 -2.71 -12.16
CA ALA A 67 -16.10 -2.08 -13.28
C ALA A 67 -15.15 -1.72 -14.42
N THR A 68 -15.69 -1.44 -15.60
CA THR A 68 -14.92 -0.87 -16.71
C THR A 68 -14.45 0.55 -16.39
N PRO A 69 -13.23 0.95 -16.80
CA PRO A 69 -12.73 2.31 -16.58
C PRO A 69 -13.69 3.38 -17.12
N PRO A 70 -14.04 4.42 -16.34
CA PRO A 70 -14.94 5.50 -16.74
C PRO A 70 -14.22 6.58 -17.56
N VAL A 71 -13.33 6.15 -18.46
CA VAL A 71 -12.51 7.02 -19.31
C VAL A 71 -13.21 7.29 -20.65
N SER A 72 -12.82 8.36 -21.32
CA SER A 72 -13.27 8.73 -22.66
C SER A 72 -14.81 8.66 -22.83
N SER A 73 -15.32 7.80 -23.71
CA SER A 73 -16.75 7.65 -24.00
C SER A 73 -17.56 7.11 -22.83
N ASN A 74 -16.91 6.51 -21.82
CA ASN A 74 -17.58 6.01 -20.62
C ASN A 74 -17.73 7.09 -19.54
N ARG A 75 -17.13 8.29 -19.73
CA ARG A 75 -17.26 9.36 -18.74
C ARG A 75 -18.72 9.81 -18.63
N PHE A 76 -19.19 10.01 -17.39
CA PHE A 76 -20.58 10.38 -17.07
C PHE A 76 -21.64 9.37 -17.52
N SER A 77 -21.23 8.18 -17.95
CA SER A 77 -22.12 7.07 -18.24
C SER A 77 -22.21 6.13 -17.03
N PRO A 78 -23.28 5.33 -16.90
CA PRO A 78 -23.34 4.26 -15.91
C PRO A 78 -22.16 3.29 -16.03
N THR A 79 -21.69 2.79 -14.89
CA THR A 79 -20.61 1.79 -14.87
C THR A 79 -21.08 0.46 -15.47
N ARG A 80 -20.14 -0.27 -16.08
CA ARG A 80 -20.38 -1.60 -16.66
C ARG A 80 -19.48 -2.63 -16.00
N THR A 81 -19.85 -3.90 -16.10
CA THR A 81 -19.04 -5.01 -15.60
C THR A 81 -17.67 -5.04 -16.27
N PRO A 82 -16.58 -5.32 -15.52
CA PRO A 82 -15.23 -5.33 -16.08
C PRO A 82 -15.11 -6.42 -17.14
N SER A 83 -14.17 -6.23 -18.06
CA SER A 83 -13.82 -7.29 -19.02
C SER A 83 -13.17 -8.45 -18.27
N PRO A 84 -13.53 -9.71 -18.59
CA PRO A 84 -12.81 -10.85 -18.05
C PRO A 84 -11.33 -10.82 -18.43
N TRP A 85 -10.48 -11.42 -17.60
CA TRP A 85 -9.06 -11.56 -17.89
C TRP A 85 -8.65 -13.03 -17.92
N GLU A 86 -7.65 -13.34 -18.74
CA GLU A 86 -7.02 -14.65 -18.81
C GLU A 86 -5.91 -14.80 -17.76
N GLY A 87 -5.51 -16.03 -17.48
CA GLY A 87 -4.43 -16.30 -16.52
C GLY A 87 -4.84 -16.09 -15.07
N VAL A 88 -3.89 -15.68 -14.24
CA VAL A 88 -4.07 -15.35 -12.82
C VAL A 88 -3.59 -13.92 -12.61
N ARG A 89 -4.47 -13.06 -12.10
CA ARG A 89 -4.11 -11.68 -11.75
C ARG A 89 -3.62 -11.64 -10.31
N VAL A 90 -2.41 -11.12 -10.12
CA VAL A 90 -1.85 -10.85 -8.79
C VAL A 90 -2.42 -9.53 -8.28
N SER A 91 -3.08 -9.59 -7.12
CA SER A 91 -3.76 -8.48 -6.44
C SER A 91 -3.00 -8.07 -5.18
N ASP A 92 -1.75 -7.65 -5.36
CA ASP A 92 -0.79 -7.35 -4.28
C ASP A 92 -0.59 -5.85 -4.03
N LYS A 93 -1.16 -4.99 -4.87
CA LYS A 93 -1.02 -3.52 -4.78
C LYS A 93 -2.38 -2.83 -4.96
N PRO A 94 -2.63 -1.73 -4.24
CA PRO A 94 -3.83 -0.95 -4.46
C PRO A 94 -3.82 -0.34 -5.87
N GLY A 95 -5.01 -0.22 -6.47
CA GLY A 95 -5.18 0.57 -7.68
C GLY A 95 -4.98 2.08 -7.43
N PRO A 96 -4.86 2.90 -8.48
CA PRO A 96 -4.83 4.34 -8.34
C PRO A 96 -6.13 4.86 -7.72
N VAL A 97 -6.06 5.95 -6.95
CA VAL A 97 -7.24 6.62 -6.42
C VAL A 97 -7.91 7.48 -7.50
N CYS A 98 -9.18 7.81 -7.31
CA CYS A 98 -9.87 8.68 -8.25
C CYS A 98 -9.34 10.12 -8.21
N PRO A 99 -9.46 10.88 -9.32
CA PRO A 99 -8.95 12.24 -9.40
C PRO A 99 -9.64 13.15 -8.39
N GLN A 100 -8.85 13.86 -7.58
CA GLN A 100 -9.31 14.79 -6.57
C GLN A 100 -8.31 15.93 -6.39
N ARG A 101 -8.82 17.14 -6.10
CA ARG A 101 -7.97 18.29 -5.79
C ARG A 101 -7.46 18.15 -4.35
N LEU A 102 -6.17 17.91 -4.21
CA LEU A 102 -5.51 17.81 -2.91
C LEU A 102 -5.15 19.20 -2.37
N PRO A 103 -5.27 19.45 -1.07
CA PRO A 103 -4.77 20.68 -0.46
C PRO A 103 -3.25 20.75 -0.54
N ASP A 104 -2.71 21.92 -0.88
CA ASP A 104 -1.28 22.18 -0.81
C ASP A 104 -0.86 22.44 0.64
N ILE A 105 0.04 21.61 1.15
CA ILE A 105 0.63 21.71 2.49
C ILE A 105 2.15 21.81 2.46
N THR A 106 2.74 22.11 1.29
CA THR A 106 4.20 22.23 1.14
C THR A 106 4.78 23.30 2.07
N ASN A 107 4.08 24.43 2.20
CA ASN A 107 4.38 25.45 3.21
C ASN A 107 3.49 25.24 4.45
N GLU A 108 4.07 24.61 5.47
CA GLU A 108 3.35 24.29 6.70
C GLU A 108 2.90 25.53 7.47
N THR A 109 3.70 26.59 7.50
CA THR A 109 3.34 27.84 8.18
C THR A 109 2.08 28.44 7.56
N ALA A 110 2.06 28.56 6.22
CA ALA A 110 0.90 29.05 5.49
C ALA A 110 -0.30 28.08 5.55
N ALA A 111 -0.06 26.79 5.74
CA ALA A 111 -1.13 25.82 5.98
C ALA A 111 -1.76 26.02 7.37
N LEU A 112 -0.95 26.23 8.41
CA LEU A 112 -1.41 26.43 9.79
C LEU A 112 -2.21 27.72 9.99
N GLU A 113 -2.00 28.74 9.15
CA GLU A 113 -2.86 29.93 9.09
C GLU A 113 -4.30 29.60 8.63
N ARG A 114 -4.47 28.55 7.82
CA ARG A 114 -5.74 28.17 7.19
C ARG A 114 -6.39 26.95 7.81
N MET A 115 -5.66 26.14 8.57
CA MET A 115 -6.17 24.91 9.17
C MET A 115 -5.56 24.56 10.53
N PRO A 116 -6.30 23.85 11.41
CA PRO A 116 -5.76 23.38 12.68
C PRO A 116 -4.59 22.40 12.50
N LYS A 117 -3.66 22.38 13.46
CA LYS A 117 -2.50 21.49 13.48
C LYS A 117 -2.87 20.00 13.30
N GLY A 118 -3.93 19.54 13.94
CA GLY A 118 -4.39 18.14 13.80
C GLY A 118 -4.83 17.78 12.38
N ARG A 119 -5.43 18.74 11.65
CA ARG A 119 -5.79 18.55 10.23
C ARG A 119 -4.55 18.49 9.34
N LEU A 120 -3.56 19.36 9.58
CA LEU A 120 -2.29 19.32 8.87
C LEU A 120 -1.58 17.97 9.08
N GLU A 121 -1.51 17.50 10.32
CA GLU A 121 -0.89 16.21 10.62
C GLU A 121 -1.62 15.03 9.97
N TYR A 122 -2.95 15.05 9.98
CA TYR A 122 -3.76 14.07 9.25
C TYR A 122 -3.46 14.08 7.74
N LEU A 123 -3.42 15.27 7.12
CA LEU A 123 -3.12 15.41 5.70
C LEU A 123 -1.70 14.94 5.36
N LYS A 124 -0.70 15.22 6.20
CA LYS A 124 0.67 14.71 6.00
C LYS A 124 0.72 13.19 5.91
N ARG A 125 -0.09 12.48 6.70
CA ARG A 125 -0.19 11.01 6.67
C ARG A 125 -0.96 10.50 5.46
N LEU A 126 -2.01 11.22 5.05
CA LEU A 126 -2.92 10.80 3.99
C LEU A 126 -2.38 11.08 2.58
N LEU A 127 -1.82 12.27 2.34
CA LEU A 127 -1.46 12.74 0.99
C LEU A 127 -0.52 11.80 0.22
N PRO A 128 0.49 11.14 0.83
CA PRO A 128 1.30 10.14 0.13
C PRO A 128 0.48 9.01 -0.50
N LEU A 129 -0.64 8.61 0.14
CA LEU A 129 -1.53 7.55 -0.35
C LEU A 129 -2.42 8.03 -1.52
N LEU A 130 -2.58 9.34 -1.70
CA LEU A 130 -3.44 9.95 -2.71
C LEU A 130 -2.68 10.49 -3.93
N ARG A 131 -1.36 10.27 -4.00
CA ARG A 131 -0.51 10.78 -5.10
C ARG A 131 -0.78 10.09 -6.44
N ASN A 132 -1.01 8.79 -6.42
CA ASN A 132 -1.27 8.01 -7.62
C ASN A 132 -2.75 8.10 -8.02
N GLN A 133 -3.10 9.11 -8.83
CA GLN A 133 -4.47 9.34 -9.28
C GLN A 133 -4.65 8.97 -10.75
N SER A 134 -5.81 8.40 -11.10
CA SER A 134 -6.19 8.09 -12.47
C SER A 134 -7.71 8.11 -12.61
N GLU A 135 -8.24 8.44 -13.78
CA GLU A 135 -9.67 8.24 -14.08
C GLU A 135 -10.04 6.75 -14.12
N ASP A 136 -9.09 5.89 -14.49
CA ASP A 136 -9.21 4.46 -14.25
C ASP A 136 -8.93 4.14 -12.78
N CYS A 137 -9.94 4.31 -11.92
CA CYS A 137 -9.86 4.13 -10.46
C CYS A 137 -10.90 3.17 -9.88
N LEU A 138 -11.65 2.43 -10.71
CA LEU A 138 -12.74 1.55 -10.26
C LEU A 138 -12.22 0.19 -9.79
N TYR A 139 -11.44 0.24 -8.72
CA TYR A 139 -10.84 -0.91 -8.05
C TYR A 139 -11.33 -0.99 -6.59
N LEU A 140 -11.39 -2.21 -6.06
CA LEU A 140 -11.69 -2.46 -4.66
C LEU A 140 -10.58 -3.28 -4.01
N ASN A 141 -10.54 -3.22 -2.67
CA ASN A 141 -9.65 -3.99 -1.83
C ASN A 141 -10.49 -4.90 -0.93
N ILE A 142 -10.15 -6.19 -0.86
CA ILE A 142 -10.86 -7.20 -0.06
C ILE A 142 -9.93 -7.65 1.05
N TYR A 143 -10.44 -7.66 2.27
CA TYR A 143 -9.74 -8.17 3.46
C TYR A 143 -10.62 -9.23 4.10
N ALA A 144 -10.12 -10.46 4.18
CA ALA A 144 -10.85 -11.58 4.77
C ALA A 144 -9.92 -12.32 5.75
N PRO A 145 -10.45 -12.97 6.80
CA PRO A 145 -9.65 -13.91 7.58
C PRO A 145 -9.05 -14.99 6.68
N ALA A 146 -7.76 -15.29 6.85
CA ALA A 146 -7.11 -16.33 6.05
C ALA A 146 -7.80 -17.68 6.28
N GLN A 147 -8.12 -18.37 5.19
CA GLN A 147 -8.74 -19.70 5.23
C GLN A 147 -7.65 -20.78 5.30
N GLY A 148 -7.86 -21.80 6.15
CA GLY A 148 -6.92 -22.92 6.36
C GLY A 148 -6.33 -22.97 7.77
N GLN A 149 -5.67 -24.09 8.11
CA GLN A 149 -4.95 -24.23 9.38
C GLN A 149 -3.62 -23.48 9.30
N TYR A 150 -3.58 -22.28 9.88
CA TYR A 150 -2.33 -21.59 10.15
C TYR A 150 -1.85 -21.98 11.55
N LYS A 151 -0.73 -22.71 11.63
CA LYS A 151 -0.06 -22.89 12.92
C LYS A 151 0.43 -21.52 13.37
N SER A 152 -0.03 -21.09 14.54
CA SER A 152 0.61 -19.99 15.26
C SER A 152 2.09 -20.34 15.39
N PHE A 153 2.98 -19.55 14.79
CA PHE A 153 4.44 -19.74 14.91
C PHE A 153 4.95 -19.27 16.28
N ASN A 154 4.25 -19.69 17.34
CA ASN A 154 4.66 -19.54 18.73
C ASN A 154 3.99 -20.67 19.54
N GLN A 155 4.62 -21.84 19.50
CA GLN A 155 4.62 -22.83 20.58
C GLN A 155 6.05 -23.27 20.78
#